data_AF-A0A1H7H913-F1
#
_entry.id   AF-A0A1H7H913-F1
#
_cell.length_a   1.000
_cell.length_b   1.000
_cell.length_c   1.000
_cell.angle_alpha   90.00
_cell.angle_beta   90.00
_cell.angle_gamma   90.00
#
_symmetry.space_group_name_H-M   'P 1'
#
loop_
_entity.id
_entity.type
_entity.pdbx_description
1 polymer ?
#
loop_
_entity_poly.entity_id
_entity_poly.type
_entity_poly.pdbx_seq_one_letter_code
_entity_poly.pdbx_strand_id
1 'polypeptide(L)'
;MDAVQHEALVHFLRLGSRTLTHLTAAMARQSFTLLKSTDPDVRLAAQNMLDNLSAISTELDQQWQGMATLLGVHLQSGNLPFLEEVQMSSVDE
;
A
#
# COMPACT_ATOMS: atom_id res chain seq x y z
N MET A 1 4.64 23.88 17.44
CA MET A 1 5.00 23.26 16.15
C MET A 1 4.78 24.31 15.10
N ASP A 2 5.81 24.60 14.30
CA ASP A 2 5.72 25.63 13.26
C ASP A 2 4.87 25.13 12.08
N ALA A 3 4.16 26.03 11.38
CA ALA A 3 3.25 25.64 10.29
C ALA A 3 3.98 24.87 9.18
N VAL A 4 5.23 25.25 8.92
CA VAL A 4 6.13 24.61 7.94
C VAL A 4 6.49 23.17 8.35
N GLN A 5 6.69 22.91 9.64
CA GLN A 5 7.01 21.58 10.15
C GLN A 5 5.80 20.63 10.03
N HIS A 6 4.59 21.16 10.23
CA HIS A 6 3.36 20.41 10.06
C HIS A 6 3.18 19.97 8.59
N GLU A 7 3.34 20.89 7.65
CA GLU A 7 3.19 20.60 6.22
C GLU A 7 4.23 19.58 5.71
N ALA A 8 5.49 19.72 6.13
CA ALA A 8 6.55 18.77 5.79
C ALA A 8 6.25 17.35 6.33
N LEU A 9 5.72 17.24 7.56
CA LEU A 9 5.33 15.96 8.14
C LEU A 9 4.17 15.33 7.35
N VAL A 10 3.11 16.09 7.06
CA VAL A 10 1.98 15.62 6.26
C VAL A 10 2.44 15.13 4.88
N HIS A 11 3.34 15.88 4.24
CA HIS A 11 3.89 15.50 2.94
C HIS A 11 4.71 14.20 3.01
N PHE A 12 5.61 14.08 3.97
CA PHE A 12 6.41 12.87 4.19
C PHE A 12 5.52 11.65 4.43
N LEU A 13 4.51 11.79 5.29
CA LEU A 13 3.55 10.73 5.57
C LEU A 13 2.86 10.30 4.27
N ARG A 14 2.23 11.22 3.53
CA ARG A 14 1.57 10.91 2.24
C ARG A 14 2.49 10.12 1.29
N LEU A 15 3.74 10.53 1.17
CA LEU A 15 4.73 9.83 0.34
C LEU A 15 5.01 8.41 0.86
N GLY A 16 5.10 8.26 2.19
CA GLY A 16 5.22 6.97 2.87
C GLY A 16 4.05 6.03 2.55
N SER A 17 2.79 6.48 2.66
CA SER A 17 1.62 5.63 2.32
C SER A 17 1.69 5.18 0.88
N ARG A 18 1.95 6.10 -0.05
CA ARG A 18 1.99 5.76 -1.47
C ARG A 18 3.06 4.72 -1.77
N THR A 19 4.25 4.89 -1.19
CA THR A 19 5.35 3.91 -1.32
C THR A 19 4.92 2.54 -0.79
N LEU A 20 4.27 2.49 0.37
CA LEU A 20 3.81 1.25 0.99
C LEU A 20 2.67 0.58 0.22
N THR A 21 1.74 1.35 -0.36
CA THR A 21 0.70 0.81 -1.27
C THR A 21 1.34 0.18 -2.50
N HIS A 22 2.31 0.84 -3.14
CA HIS A 22 3.01 0.27 -4.30
C HIS A 22 3.80 -0.98 -3.93
N LEU A 23 4.49 -0.99 -2.78
CA LEU A 23 5.21 -2.16 -2.29
C LEU A 23 4.26 -3.33 -2.05
N THR A 24 3.11 -3.07 -1.41
CA THR A 24 2.06 -4.06 -1.14
C THR A 24 1.55 -4.68 -2.44
N ALA A 25 1.26 -3.86 -3.45
CA ALA A 25 0.80 -4.34 -4.75
C ALA A 25 1.86 -5.19 -5.47
N ALA A 26 3.13 -4.77 -5.45
CA ALA A 26 4.24 -5.51 -6.05
C ALA A 26 4.45 -6.87 -5.37
N MET A 27 4.48 -6.89 -4.03
CA MET A 27 4.66 -8.12 -3.26
C MET A 27 3.46 -9.05 -3.37
N ALA A 28 2.22 -8.53 -3.42
CA ALA A 28 1.03 -9.33 -3.65
C ALA A 28 1.07 -10.01 -5.03
N ARG A 29 1.42 -9.26 -6.08
CA ARG A 29 1.58 -9.81 -7.44
C ARG A 29 2.61 -10.94 -7.48
N GLN A 30 3.74 -10.76 -6.79
CA GLN A 30 4.78 -11.79 -6.71
C GLN A 30 4.31 -13.02 -5.93
N SER A 31 3.62 -12.81 -4.81
CA SER A 31 3.00 -13.89 -4.01
C SER A 31 2.01 -14.71 -4.84
N PHE A 32 1.12 -14.05 -5.59
CA PHE A 32 0.17 -14.75 -6.47
C PHE A 32 0.86 -15.54 -7.59
N THR A 33 2.03 -15.09 -8.02
CA THR A 33 2.85 -15.87 -8.97
C THR A 33 3.41 -17.13 -8.30
N LEU A 34 3.93 -17.01 -7.08
CA LEU A 34 4.49 -18.13 -6.32
C LEU A 34 3.43 -19.14 -5.87
N LEU A 35 2.18 -18.72 -5.64
CA LEU A 35 1.06 -19.62 -5.34
C LEU A 35 0.78 -20.65 -6.44
N LYS A 36 1.23 -20.39 -7.68
CA LYS A 36 1.11 -21.35 -8.80
C LYS A 36 2.20 -22.42 -8.80
N SER A 37 3.17 -22.34 -7.88
CA SER A 37 4.24 -23.34 -7.74
C SER A 37 3.70 -24.72 -7.41
N THR A 38 4.34 -25.76 -7.95
CA THR A 38 4.07 -27.15 -7.59
C THR A 38 4.59 -27.51 -6.21
N ASP A 39 5.60 -26.78 -5.72
CA ASP A 39 6.19 -26.95 -4.40
C ASP A 39 5.22 -26.43 -3.30
N PRO A 40 4.77 -27.30 -2.37
CA PRO A 40 3.87 -26.92 -1.29
C PRO A 40 4.46 -25.89 -0.33
N ASP A 41 5.77 -25.94 -0.07
CA ASP A 41 6.44 -25.00 0.84
C ASP A 41 6.50 -23.60 0.23
N VAL A 42 6.71 -23.52 -1.09
CA VAL A 42 6.66 -22.24 -1.83
C VAL A 42 5.25 -21.64 -1.80
N ARG A 43 4.20 -22.45 -1.97
CA ARG A 43 2.82 -21.95 -1.87
C ARG A 43 2.49 -21.46 -0.46
N LEU A 44 2.92 -22.19 0.57
CA LEU A 44 2.73 -21.80 1.96
C LEU A 44 3.44 -20.47 2.27
N ALA A 45 4.70 -20.33 1.84
CA ALA A 45 5.45 -19.08 2.00
C ALA A 45 4.76 -17.90 1.29
N ALA A 46 4.21 -18.12 0.08
CA ALA A 46 3.48 -17.11 -0.65
C ALA A 46 2.16 -16.71 0.05
N GLN A 47 1.43 -17.67 0.61
CA GLN A 47 0.22 -17.41 1.38
C GLN A 47 0.54 -16.57 2.64
N ASN A 48 1.57 -16.97 3.39
CA ASN A 48 2.02 -16.22 4.56
C ASN A 48 2.43 -14.77 4.20
N MET A 49 3.04 -14.58 3.02
CA MET A 49 3.37 -13.24 2.53
C MET A 49 2.10 -12.41 2.28
N LEU A 50 1.06 -12.98 1.67
CA LEU A 50 -0.23 -12.28 1.49
C LEU A 50 -0.90 -11.92 2.82
N ASP A 51 -0.88 -12.83 3.78
CA ASP A 51 -1.48 -12.61 5.11
C ASP A 51 -0.74 -11.48 5.85
N ASN A 52 0.59 -11.49 5.80
CA ASN A 52 1.43 -10.43 6.36
C ASN A 52 1.16 -9.08 5.68
N LEU A 53 1.02 -9.04 4.35
CA LEU A 53 0.69 -7.82 3.62
C LEU A 53 -0.68 -7.25 4.03
N SER A 54 -1.68 -8.12 4.24
CA SER A 54 -2.99 -7.71 4.71
C SER A 54 -2.95 -7.10 6.12
N ALA A 55 -2.18 -7.73 7.03
CA ALA A 55 -1.96 -7.21 8.37
C ALA A 55 -1.24 -5.85 8.36
N ILE A 56 -0.16 -5.73 7.58
CA ILE A 56 0.60 -4.48 7.43
C ILE A 56 -0.29 -3.37 6.84
N SER A 57 -1.07 -3.65 5.81
CA SER A 57 -2.00 -2.67 5.22
C SER A 57 -3.02 -2.16 6.26
N THR A 58 -3.56 -3.07 7.07
CA THR A 58 -4.54 -2.72 8.10
C THR A 58 -3.93 -1.85 9.19
N GLU A 59 -2.72 -2.20 9.66
CA GLU A 59 -2.00 -1.41 10.66
C GLU A 59 -1.66 -0.01 10.13
N LEU A 60 -1.25 0.09 8.85
CA LEU A 60 -1.00 1.38 8.21
C LEU A 60 -2.26 2.23 8.15
N ASP A 61 -3.40 1.69 7.74
CA ASP A 61 -4.67 2.43 7.72
C ASP A 61 -5.03 2.98 9.11
N GLN A 62 -4.81 2.20 10.16
CA GLN A 62 -5.01 2.63 11.56
C GLN A 62 -4.05 3.74 11.96
N GLN A 63 -2.75 3.60 11.64
CA GLN A 63 -1.76 4.65 11.89
C GLN A 63 -2.11 5.94 11.15
N TRP A 64 -2.59 5.83 9.91
CA TRP A 64 -3.07 6.95 9.11
C TRP A 64 -4.21 7.70 9.78
N GLN A 65 -5.22 6.96 10.24
CA GLN A 65 -6.37 7.53 10.95
C GLN A 65 -5.95 8.20 12.26
N GLY A 66 -5.02 7.58 13.00
CA GLY A 66 -4.45 8.15 14.22
C GLY A 66 -3.73 9.47 13.97
N MET A 67 -2.89 9.52 12.94
CA MET A 67 -2.16 10.75 12.55
C MET A 67 -3.09 11.86 12.06
N ALA A 68 -4.11 11.51 11.27
CA ALA A 68 -5.16 12.44 10.83
C ALA A 68 -5.83 13.13 12.02
N THR A 69 -6.19 12.33 13.03
CA THR A 69 -6.83 12.80 14.26
C THR A 69 -5.91 13.73 15.06
N LEU A 70 -4.63 13.35 15.23
CA LEU A 70 -3.64 14.15 15.95
C LEU A 70 -3.33 15.49 15.26
N LEU A 71 -3.33 15.52 13.93
CA LEU A 71 -3.03 16.71 13.15
C LEU A 71 -4.27 17.59 12.87
N GLY A 72 -5.46 17.15 13.28
CA GLY A 72 -6.72 17.84 12.98
C GLY A 72 -7.03 17.89 11.47
N VAL A 73 -6.39 17.01 10.69
CA VAL A 73 -6.59 16.93 9.24
C VAL A 73 -7.62 15.86 8.98
N HIS A 74 -8.80 16.24 8.49
CA HIS A 74 -9.73 15.27 7.92
C HIS A 74 -9.13 14.71 6.64
N LEU A 75 -8.51 13.53 6.73
CA LEU A 75 -8.22 12.73 5.56
C LEU A 75 -9.56 12.34 4.93
N GLN A 76 -9.95 13.02 3.86
CA GLN A 76 -11.02 12.52 3.02
C GLN A 76 -10.55 11.19 2.43
N SER A 77 -11.06 10.09 2.99
CA SER A 77 -11.04 8.75 2.39
C SER A 77 -11.75 8.84 1.03
N GLY A 78 -11.04 9.26 0.00
CA GLY A 78 -11.65 9.55 -1.30
C GLY A 78 -10.77 10.22 -2.33
N ASN A 79 -9.61 10.76 -1.93
CA ASN A 79 -8.63 11.32 -2.89
C ASN A 79 -7.25 10.65 -2.78
N LEU A 80 -7.25 9.33 -2.57
CA LEU A 80 -6.17 8.54 -3.17
C LEU A 80 -6.42 8.64 -4.68
N PRO A 81 -5.46 9.12 -5.49
CA PRO A 81 -5.65 9.12 -6.93
C PRO A 81 -6.04 7.71 -7.32
N PHE A 82 -7.27 7.61 -7.80
CA PHE A 82 -7.89 6.42 -8.35
C PHE A 82 -6.81 5.67 -9.13
N LEU A 83 -6.65 4.38 -8.84
CA LEU A 83 -5.84 3.46 -9.63
C LEU A 83 -6.06 3.83 -11.10
N GLU A 84 -5.08 4.49 -11.72
CA GLU A 84 -5.06 4.65 -13.16
C GLU A 84 -4.84 3.23 -13.65
N GLU A 85 -5.95 2.60 -14.01
CA GLU A 85 -6.00 1.28 -14.60
C GLU A 85 -4.96 1.28 -15.72
N VAL A 86 -3.87 0.55 -15.50
CA VAL A 86 -2.82 0.38 -16.49
C VAL A 86 -3.50 -0.31 -17.66
N GLN A 87 -3.94 0.47 -18.66
CA GLN A 87 -4.32 -0.05 -19.95
C GLN A 87 -3.08 -0.74 -20.51
N MET A 88 -3.06 -2.06 -20.39
CA MET A 88 -2.12 -2.88 -21.10
C MET A 88 -2.53 -2.81 -22.57
N SER A 89 -1.97 -1.84 -23.30
CA SER A 89 -1.97 -1.90 -24.75
C SER A 89 -1.31 -3.21 -25.14
N SER A 90 -2.08 -4.12 -25.74
CA SER A 90 -1.50 -5.24 -26.46
C SER A 90 -0.51 -4.67 -27.45
N VAL A 91 0.76 -5.05 -27.32
CA VAL A 91 1.70 -4.91 -28.41
C VAL A 91 1.30 -6.01 -29.38
N ASP A 92 0.43 -5.65 -30.34
CA ASP A 92 0.16 -6.47 -31.51
C ASP A 92 1.33 -6.35 -32.50
N GLU A 93 1.85 -7.54 -32.86
CA GLU A 93 2.79 -7.94 -33.94
C GLU A 93 3.92 -7.00 -34.42
#